data_AF-A0A1V5V394-F1
#
_entry.id   AF-A0A1V5V394-F1
#
_cell.length_a   1.000
_cell.length_b   1.000
_cell.length_c   1.000
_cell.angle_alpha   90.00
_cell.angle_beta   90.00
_cell.angle_gamma   90.00
#
_symmetry.space_group_name_H-M   'P 1'
#
loop_
_entity.id
_entity.type
_entity.pdbx_description
1 polymer ?
#
loop_
_entity_poly.entity_id
_entity_poly.type
_entity_poly.pdbx_seq_one_letter_code
_entity_poly.pdbx_strand_id
1 'polypeptide(L)' 'MRIYIGNVSDGRSIGLCDSHTRQGSCQHSHVHPYMMPDNKFVIFNSIVTGVPQVYAARIPEGFLTQLDGKAT' A
#
# COMPACT_ATOMS: atom_id res chain seq x y z
N MET A 1 -1.51 -2.31 10.30
CA MET A 1 -0.73 -1.13 9.86
C MET A 1 -1.37 -0.55 8.62
N ARG A 2 -1.28 0.76 8.38
CA ARG A 2 -1.86 1.37 7.17
C ARG A 2 -0.77 1.60 6.12
N ILE A 3 -1.06 1.22 4.87
CA ILE A 3 -0.19 1.45 3.73
C ILE A 3 -0.60 2.78 3.10
N TYR A 4 0.39 3.62 2.79
CA TYR A 4 0.22 4.89 2.09
C TYR A 4 0.95 4.82 0.75
N ILE A 5 0.43 5.57 -0.22
CA ILE A 5 1.10 5.85 -1.48
C ILE A 5 1.31 7.35 -1.59
N GLY A 6 2.48 7.76 -2.08
CA GLY A 6 2.85 9.16 -2.18
C GLY A 6 3.36 9.53 -3.56
N ASN A 7 3.16 10.79 -3.91
CA ASN A 7 3.82 11.43 -5.04
C ASN A 7 5.12 12.09 -4.54
N VAL A 8 6.24 11.69 -5.13
CA VAL A 8 7.57 12.18 -4.74
C VAL A 8 7.79 13.62 -5.18
N SER A 9 7.15 14.09 -6.25
CA SER A 9 7.40 15.43 -6.79
C SER A 9 6.87 16.55 -5.90
N ASP A 10 5.75 16.30 -5.19
CA ASP A 10 5.09 17.30 -4.34
C ASP A 10 4.91 16.85 -2.88
N GLY A 11 5.33 15.63 -2.55
CA GLY A 11 5.27 15.07 -1.19
C GLY A 11 3.86 14.69 -0.72
N ARG A 12 2.83 14.80 -1.58
CA ARG A 12 1.46 14.41 -1.22
C ARG A 12 1.38 12.90 -1.01
N SER A 13 0.54 12.48 -0.07
CA SER A 13 0.24 11.06 0.15
C SER A 13 -1.22 10.82 0.42
N ILE A 14 -1.71 9.64 0.02
CA ILE A 14 -3.05 9.15 0.30
C ILE A 14 -2.97 7.74 0.86
N GLY A 15 -3.91 7.39 1.75
CA GLY A 15 -3.99 6.05 2.31
C GLY A 15 -4.47 5.05 1.26
N LEU A 16 -3.73 3.96 1.06
CA LEU A 16 -4.02 2.96 0.05
C LEU A 16 -4.92 1.84 0.59
N CYS A 17 -4.52 1.20 1.69
CA CYS A 17 -5.31 0.18 2.37
C CYS A 17 -4.76 -0.11 3.78
N ASP A 18 -5.55 -0.83 4.58
CA ASP A 18 -5.10 -1.38 5.86
C ASP A 18 -4.56 -2.79 5.65
N SER A 19 -3.31 -3.03 6.06
CA SER A 19 -2.65 -4.32 5.84
C SER A 19 -3.13 -5.41 6.79
N HIS A 20 -3.79 -5.03 7.89
CA HIS A 20 -4.13 -5.90 9.02
C HIS A 20 -2.94 -6.69 9.60
N THR A 21 -1.71 -6.25 9.33
CA THR A 21 -0.49 -6.78 9.98
C THR A 21 -0.37 -6.18 11.39
N ARG A 22 0.08 -7.01 12.35
CA ARG A 22 0.44 -6.57 13.70
C ARG A 22 1.94 -6.31 13.78
N GLN A 23 2.30 -5.04 13.98
CA GLN A 23 3.70 -4.63 14.16
C GLN A 23 4.29 -5.28 15.42
N GLY A 24 5.45 -5.91 15.28
CA GLY A 24 6.34 -6.32 16.37
C GLY A 24 7.72 -5.67 16.22
N SER A 25 8.68 -6.09 17.03
CA SER A 25 10.06 -5.57 16.99
C SER A 25 10.92 -6.18 15.88
N CYS A 26 10.50 -7.30 15.29
CA CYS A 26 11.24 -8.03 14.27
C CYS A 26 10.83 -7.62 12.84
N GLN A 27 11.76 -7.70 11.88
CA GLN A 27 11.54 -7.29 10.49
C GLN A 27 10.40 -8.08 9.80
N HIS A 28 10.23 -9.36 10.14
CA HIS A 28 9.16 -10.20 9.59
C HIS A 28 7.76 -9.89 10.16
N SER A 29 7.67 -9.02 11.18
CA SER A 29 6.39 -8.62 11.79
C SER A 29 5.80 -7.33 11.23
N HIS A 30 6.51 -6.63 10.35
CA HIS A 30 5.98 -5.45 9.67
C HIS A 30 5.52 -5.75 8.24
N VAL A 31 4.83 -4.79 7.63
CA VAL A 31 4.35 -4.94 6.26
C VAL A 31 5.45 -4.68 5.24
N HIS A 32 5.54 -5.51 4.21
CA HIS A 32 6.45 -5.38 3.08
C HIS A 32 5.63 -5.13 1.81
N PRO A 33 5.21 -3.89 1.55
CA PRO A 33 4.37 -3.59 0.40
C PRO A 33 5.21 -3.34 -0.86
N TYR A 34 4.72 -3.81 -2.00
CA TYR A 34 5.21 -3.38 -3.31
C TYR A 34 4.07 -3.26 -4.32
N MET A 35 4.26 -2.46 -5.36
CA MET A 35 3.28 -2.26 -6.43
C MET A 35 3.61 -3.16 -7.62
N MET A 36 2.58 -3.72 -8.26
CA MET A 36 2.77 -4.42 -9.54
C MET A 36 3.14 -3.45 -10.66
N PRO A 37 3.87 -3.87 -11.70
CA PRO A 37 4.35 -2.98 -12.76
C PRO A 37 3.27 -2.21 -13.53
N ASP A 38 2.03 -2.70 -13.55
CA ASP A 38 0.90 -2.06 -14.22
C ASP A 38 0.10 -1.12 -13.28
N ASN A 39 0.57 -0.93 -12.05
CA ASN A 39 -0.04 -0.10 -11.01
C ASN A 39 -1.49 -0.49 -10.64
N LYS A 40 -1.94 -1.71 -10.98
CA LYS A 40 -3.31 -2.16 -10.68
C LYS A 40 -3.44 -2.85 -9.33
N PHE A 41 -2.33 -3.25 -8.71
CA PHE A 41 -2.34 -3.95 -7.43
C PHE A 41 -1.21 -3.49 -6.53
N VAL A 42 -1.50 -3.46 -5.23
CA VAL A 42 -0.48 -3.48 -4.18
C VAL A 42 -0.44 -4.87 -3.56
N ILE A 43 0.77 -5.40 -3.43
CA ILE A 43 1.05 -6.69 -2.83
C ILE A 43 1.64 -6.47 -1.44
N PHE A 44 1.15 -7.18 -0.43
CA PHE A 44 1.62 -7.05 0.94
C PHE A 44 1.33 -8.32 1.77
N ASN A 45 2.06 -8.51 2.87
CA ASN A 45 1.77 -9.56 3.85
C ASN A 45 0.68 -9.12 4.84
N SER A 46 -0.23 -10.04 5.17
CA SER A 46 -1.30 -9.82 6.14
C SER A 46 -1.51 -11.03 7.04
N ILE A 47 -2.10 -10.80 8.21
CA ILE A 47 -2.60 -11.83 9.13
C ILE A 47 -4.12 -11.70 9.33
N VAL A 48 -4.84 -11.09 8.39
CA VAL A 48 -6.30 -10.82 8.53
C VAL A 48 -7.12 -12.09 8.77
N THR A 49 -6.64 -13.25 8.31
CA THR A 49 -7.25 -14.58 8.52
C THR A 49 -6.71 -15.31 9.75
N GLY A 50 -5.82 -14.70 10.54
CA GLY A 50 -5.10 -15.32 11.66
C GLY A 50 -3.81 -16.05 11.28
N VAL A 51 -3.52 -16.22 9.98
CA VAL A 51 -2.30 -16.88 9.46
C VAL A 51 -1.57 -15.94 8.50
N PRO A 52 -0.23 -15.83 8.53
CA PRO A 52 0.53 -15.00 7.59
C PRO A 52 0.38 -15.45 6.15
N GLN A 53 -0.05 -14.54 5.27
CA GLN A 53 -0.27 -14.77 3.85
C GLN A 53 0.08 -13.51 3.04
N VAL A 54 0.26 -13.67 1.73
CA VAL A 54 0.45 -12.57 0.78
C VAL A 54 -0.89 -12.24 0.11
N TYR A 55 -1.24 -10.96 0.08
CA TYR A 55 -2.48 -10.44 -0.50
C TYR A 55 -2.18 -9.49 -1.64
N ALA A 56 -3.09 -9.45 -2.61
CA ALA A 56 -3.13 -8.44 -3.67
C ALA A 56 -4.40 -7.60 -3.51
N ALA A 57 -4.24 -6.33 -3.13
CA ALA A 57 -5.36 -5.39 -3.14
C ALA A 57 -5.40 -4.66 -4.49
N ARG A 58 -6.54 -4.74 -5.17
CA ARG A 58 -6.77 -4.01 -6.42
C ARG A 58 -6.84 -2.52 -6.15
N ILE A 59 -6.10 -1.75 -6.95
CA ILE A 59 -6.16 -0.30 -6.99
C ILE A 59 -7.28 0.08 -7.95
N PRO A 60 -8.31 0.79 -7.50
CA PRO A 60 -9.40 1.22 -8.37
C PRO A 60 -8.88 2.12 -9.50
N GLU A 61 -9.53 2.02 -10.66
CA GLU A 61 -9.26 2.93 -11.76
C GLU A 61 -9.48 4.39 -11.32
N GLY A 62 -8.57 5.28 -11.72
CA GLY A 62 -8.60 6.69 -11.32
C GLY A 62 -8.14 6.97 -9.89
N PHE A 63 -7.92 5.98 -9.03
CA PHE A 63 -7.47 6.21 -7.64
C PHE A 63 -6.16 6.99 -7.58
N LEU A 64 -5.17 6.62 -8.40
CA LEU A 64 -3.85 7.27 -8.41
C LEU A 64 -3.89 8.71 -8.93
N THR A 65 -4.90 9.08 -9.73
CA THR A 65 -5.02 10.45 -10.25
C THR A 65 -5.28 11.49 -9.16
N GLN A 66 -5.69 11.05 -7.96
CA GLN A 66 -5.83 11.92 -6.78
C GLN A 66 -4.47 12.45 -6.28
N LEU A 67 -3.37 11.84 -6.72
CA LEU A 67 -2.00 12.26 -6.43
C LEU A 67 -1.38 13.13 -7.53
N ASP A 68 -2.06 13.30 -8.67
CA ASP A 68 -1.60 14.14 -9.76
C ASP A 68 -1.88 15.62 -9.41
N GLY A 69 -0.91 16.26 -8.74
CA GLY A 69 -0.92 17.70 -8.51
C GLY A 69 -0.74 18.47 -9.82
N LYS A 70 -1.37 19.65 -9.94
CA LYS A 70 -1.25 20.54 -11.12
C LYS A 70 0.22 20.71 -11.48
N ALA A 71 0.58 20.39 -12.73
CA ALA A 71 1.83 20.85 -13.31
C ALA A 71 1.88 22.38 -13.18
N THR A 72 2.75 22.87 -12.30
CA THR A 72 3.10 24.29 -12.19
C THR A 72 3.90 24.71 -13.41
#